data_AF-A0A7W7Q1B6-F1
#
_entry.id   AF-A0A7W7Q1B6-F1
#
_cell.length_a   1.000
_cell.length_b   1.000
_cell.length_c   1.000
_cell.angle_alpha   90.00
_cell.angle_beta   90.00
_cell.angle_gamma   90.00
#
_symmetry.space_group_name_H-M   'P 1'
#
loop_
_entity.id
_entity.type
_entity.pdbx_description
1 polymer ?
#
loop_
_entity_poly.entity_id
_entity_poly.type
_entity_poly.pdbx_seq_one_letter_code
_entity_poly.pdbx_strand_id
1 'polypeptide(L)'
;MTRVVAQLHRLRWAFLATAVVLLVVFLLAQRQTVDVSYAQSPSGEDSVTEGSAGELTDTDLPSVAEMTAMLDEDPVVRLPGSIADWDEQLVTEAIGDADIRVLVTPPGLTEKQQDQLREVENATILVVGTEITGTMYGVSADDVAGWRAQFATGDVTSLLLTLVASEKDEDSPPDIDLFRWRAPTAAELAPVVADLRADRLHVADGATLESMPDRAATAFPDQEPLFAVFPQQPFGLPVPEYGAALAEEFPDTPIVVMYGNWAEYHGPDAESFSDVVAAGVYSRFGDRIAGYAYPQANVLGVYLDQVTDVRYAGLFDRPLPYQPFDPLRVALPVLPWLFALCVLVFLGLSVRSVLGPGGGPPRRAPARLAGLTTLAIEMSGLSRDPALVRALSKLEAVRRALAEDLSQRLVRRLLDEAESELDTAARELGRADYRPANYLAGGIA
;
A
#
# COMPACT_ATOMS: atom_id res chain seq x y z
N MET A 1 17.65 -32.53 -43.92
CA MET A 1 17.85 -31.16 -43.37
C MET A 1 16.70 -30.19 -43.69
N THR A 2 16.09 -30.23 -44.88
CA THR A 2 15.00 -29.30 -45.28
C THR A 2 13.73 -29.35 -44.40
N ARG A 3 13.32 -30.52 -43.89
CA ARG A 3 12.17 -30.63 -42.98
C ARG A 3 12.39 -29.97 -41.60
N VAL A 4 13.62 -30.04 -41.08
CA VAL A 4 13.95 -29.51 -39.75
C VAL A 4 13.98 -27.98 -39.77
N VAL A 5 14.52 -27.38 -40.83
CA VAL A 5 14.53 -25.92 -41.01
C VAL A 5 13.10 -25.38 -41.20
N ALA A 6 12.26 -26.08 -41.97
CA ALA A 6 10.86 -25.71 -42.13
C ALA A 6 10.05 -25.84 -40.83
N GLN A 7 10.35 -26.83 -39.99
CA GLN A 7 9.71 -26.99 -38.67
C GLN A 7 10.12 -25.89 -37.69
N LEU A 8 11.41 -25.54 -37.63
CA LEU A 8 11.91 -24.47 -36.77
C LEU A 8 11.33 -23.10 -37.16
N HIS A 9 11.14 -22.84 -38.46
CA HIS A 9 10.51 -21.61 -38.92
C HIS A 9 9.04 -21.51 -38.51
N ARG A 10 8.27 -22.60 -38.61
CA ARG A 10 6.87 -22.64 -38.13
C ARG A 10 6.78 -22.47 -36.62
N LEU A 11 7.67 -23.13 -35.87
CA LEU A 11 7.73 -23.00 -34.42
C LEU A 11 7.96 -21.55 -34.00
N ARG A 12 8.89 -20.86 -34.67
CA ARG A 12 9.20 -19.44 -34.41
C ARG A 12 7.96 -18.56 -34.51
N TRP A 13 7.21 -18.70 -35.60
CA TRP A 13 6.00 -17.90 -35.81
C TRP A 13 4.85 -18.29 -34.87
N ALA A 14 4.75 -19.57 -34.48
CA ALA A 14 3.77 -20.02 -33.50
C ALA A 14 4.01 -19.41 -32.11
N PHE A 15 5.26 -19.33 -31.65
CA PHE A 15 5.58 -18.69 -30.36
C PHE A 15 5.32 -17.19 -30.37
N LEU A 16 5.61 -16.50 -31.47
CA LEU A 16 5.31 -15.08 -31.61
C LEU A 16 3.79 -14.82 -31.59
N ALA A 17 3.02 -15.61 -32.35
CA ALA A 17 1.56 -15.50 -32.37
C ALA A 17 0.96 -15.76 -30.98
N THR A 18 1.48 -16.75 -30.26
CA THR A 18 1.07 -17.06 -28.89
C THR A 18 1.37 -15.89 -27.96
N ALA A 19 2.56 -15.30 -28.03
CA ALA A 19 2.93 -14.13 -27.22
C ALA A 19 2.00 -12.92 -27.45
N VAL A 20 1.63 -12.65 -28.71
CA VAL A 20 0.68 -11.58 -29.04
C VAL A 20 -0.71 -11.86 -28.45
N VAL A 21 -1.19 -13.10 -28.53
CA VAL A 21 -2.48 -13.48 -27.91
C VAL A 21 -2.44 -13.30 -26.40
N LEU A 22 -1.38 -13.73 -25.72
CA LEU A 22 -1.22 -13.55 -24.27
C LEU A 22 -1.22 -12.06 -23.88
N LEU A 23 -0.55 -11.20 -24.67
CA LEU A 23 -0.54 -9.76 -24.46
C LEU A 23 -1.94 -9.14 -24.61
N VAL A 24 -2.68 -9.52 -25.65
CA VAL A 24 -4.05 -9.02 -25.88
C VAL A 24 -4.99 -9.46 -24.75
N VAL A 25 -4.91 -10.72 -24.32
CA VAL A 25 -5.69 -11.23 -23.18
C VAL A 25 -5.34 -10.47 -21.90
N PHE A 26 -4.05 -10.23 -21.64
CA PHE A 26 -3.61 -9.46 -20.49
C PHE A 26 -4.14 -8.02 -20.49
N LEU A 27 -4.07 -7.33 -21.64
CA LEU A 27 -4.58 -5.96 -21.78
C LEU A 27 -6.11 -5.89 -21.67
N LEU A 28 -6.83 -6.89 -22.18
CA LEU A 28 -8.28 -6.99 -22.03
C LEU A 28 -8.68 -7.29 -20.58
N ALA A 29 -7.94 -8.16 -19.89
CA ALA A 29 -8.16 -8.47 -18.47
C ALA A 29 -7.88 -7.24 -17.57
N GLN A 30 -6.86 -6.44 -17.88
CA GLN A 30 -6.61 -5.17 -17.17
C GLN A 30 -7.72 -4.12 -17.37
N ARG A 31 -8.53 -4.25 -18.43
CA ARG A 31 -9.70 -3.37 -18.66
C ARG A 31 -10.98 -3.86 -18.00
N GLN A 32 -11.00 -5.08 -17.44
CA GLN A 32 -12.12 -5.54 -16.65
C GLN A 32 -12.03 -4.91 -15.27
N THR A 33 -12.90 -3.93 -15.01
CA THR A 33 -13.25 -3.56 -13.65
C THR A 33 -13.88 -4.79 -13.01
N VAL A 34 -13.20 -5.38 -12.04
CA VAL A 34 -13.76 -6.50 -11.29
C VAL A 34 -14.88 -5.91 -10.43
N ASP A 35 -16.14 -6.13 -10.83
CA ASP A 35 -17.27 -6.06 -9.90
C ASP A 35 -17.10 -7.23 -8.94
N VAL A 36 -16.30 -7.01 -7.90
CA VAL A 36 -16.27 -7.94 -6.78
C VAL A 36 -17.58 -7.69 -6.04
N SER A 37 -18.56 -8.57 -6.24
CA SER A 37 -19.70 -8.65 -5.31
C SER A 37 -19.17 -9.23 -4.00
N TYR A 38 -18.52 -8.40 -3.19
CA TYR A 38 -18.55 -8.64 -1.75
C TYR A 38 -20.03 -8.66 -1.36
N ALA A 39 -20.42 -9.53 -0.43
CA ALA A 39 -21.71 -9.34 0.24
C ALA A 39 -21.68 -7.90 0.76
N GLN A 40 -22.50 -7.05 0.15
CA GLN A 40 -22.52 -5.63 0.45
C GLN A 40 -22.92 -5.52 1.91
N SER A 41 -22.03 -4.95 2.73
CA SER A 41 -22.33 -4.73 4.14
C SER A 41 -23.62 -3.88 4.19
N PRO A 42 -24.61 -4.24 5.02
CA PRO A 42 -25.85 -3.49 5.15
C PRO A 42 -25.65 -2.08 5.73
N SER A 43 -24.42 -1.68 6.08
CA SER A 43 -24.05 -0.31 6.41
C SER A 43 -24.24 0.60 5.19
N GLY A 44 -25.32 1.38 5.18
CA GLY A 44 -25.70 2.25 4.07
C GLY A 44 -24.63 3.31 3.73
N GLU A 45 -24.46 3.59 2.44
CA GLU A 45 -23.56 4.61 1.88
C GLU A 45 -24.10 6.05 2.00
N ASP A 46 -25.08 6.31 2.86
CA ASP A 46 -25.68 7.64 2.97
C ASP A 46 -24.69 8.61 3.64
N SER A 47 -24.43 9.74 2.98
CA SER A 47 -23.62 10.83 3.53
C SER A 47 -24.26 11.34 4.82
N VAL A 48 -23.63 11.06 5.95
CA VAL A 48 -24.07 11.50 7.28
C VAL A 48 -24.05 13.03 7.32
N THR A 49 -25.22 13.63 7.60
CA THR A 49 -25.36 15.08 7.79
C THR A 49 -24.87 15.44 9.20
N GLU A 50 -24.04 16.46 9.35
CA GLU A 50 -23.57 16.91 10.66
C GLU A 50 -24.75 17.30 11.56
N GLY A 51 -24.69 16.89 12.83
CA GLY A 51 -25.73 17.06 13.84
C GLY A 51 -26.85 16.02 13.77
N SER A 52 -26.90 15.16 12.75
CA SER A 52 -27.97 14.16 12.61
C SER A 52 -27.81 12.94 13.52
N ALA A 53 -26.62 12.75 14.09
CA ALA A 53 -26.29 11.66 14.99
C ALA A 53 -26.30 12.09 16.46
N GLY A 54 -26.71 13.32 16.78
CA GLY A 54 -26.68 13.86 18.15
C GLY A 54 -25.26 14.12 18.65
N GLU A 55 -24.32 14.35 17.73
CA GLU A 55 -22.89 14.47 17.97
C GLU A 55 -22.42 15.89 18.32
N LEU A 56 -23.33 16.85 18.26
CA LEU A 56 -23.10 18.24 18.60
C LEU A 56 -23.62 18.53 20.01
N THR A 57 -22.91 19.37 20.76
CA THR A 57 -23.35 19.85 22.08
C THR A 57 -24.00 21.22 21.98
N ASP A 58 -25.00 21.48 22.83
CA ASP A 58 -25.62 22.81 22.97
C ASP A 58 -24.76 23.78 23.80
N THR A 59 -23.44 23.58 23.84
CA THR A 59 -22.54 24.38 24.68
C THR A 59 -22.20 25.68 23.97
N ASP A 60 -22.52 26.82 24.60
CA ASP A 60 -22.09 28.13 24.11
C ASP A 60 -20.60 28.35 24.43
N LEU A 61 -19.85 28.85 23.45
CA LEU A 61 -18.45 29.27 23.64
C LEU A 61 -18.38 30.77 23.95
N PRO A 62 -17.40 31.21 24.77
CA PRO A 62 -17.06 32.63 24.87
C PRO A 62 -16.70 33.21 23.49
N SER A 63 -16.78 34.52 23.35
CA SER A 63 -16.36 35.18 22.12
C SER A 63 -14.84 35.05 21.90
N VAL A 64 -14.38 35.19 20.65
CA VAL A 64 -12.95 35.17 20.29
C VAL A 64 -12.14 36.12 21.16
N ALA A 65 -12.61 37.36 21.34
CA ALA A 65 -11.92 38.36 22.15
C ALA A 65 -11.83 37.97 23.64
N GLU A 66 -12.85 37.29 24.18
CA GLU A 66 -12.81 36.79 25.55
C GLU A 66 -11.83 35.61 25.67
N MET A 67 -11.85 34.66 24.74
CA MET A 67 -10.90 33.54 24.73
C MET A 67 -9.46 34.01 24.57
N THR A 68 -9.20 34.97 23.69
CA THR A 68 -7.89 35.61 23.53
C THR A 68 -7.45 36.26 24.83
N ALA A 69 -8.32 37.03 25.50
CA ALA A 69 -7.99 37.69 26.76
C ALA A 69 -7.72 36.68 27.90
N MET A 70 -8.46 35.57 27.94
CA MET A 70 -8.22 34.49 28.90
C MET A 70 -6.85 33.85 28.67
N LEU A 71 -6.50 33.56 27.41
CA LEU A 71 -5.19 33.00 27.08
C LEU A 71 -4.06 33.99 27.34
N ASP A 72 -4.31 35.30 27.24
CA ASP A 72 -3.35 36.35 27.58
C ASP A 72 -3.03 36.39 29.08
N GLU A 73 -4.02 36.07 29.93
CA GLU A 73 -3.89 36.01 31.39
C GLU A 73 -3.27 34.68 31.85
N ASP A 74 -3.77 33.55 31.32
CA ASP A 74 -3.35 32.20 31.69
C ASP A 74 -2.97 31.39 30.44
N PRO A 75 -1.77 30.75 30.40
CA PRO A 75 -1.32 29.99 29.23
C PRO A 75 -2.13 28.72 28.98
N VAL A 76 -2.94 28.27 29.94
CA VAL A 76 -3.79 27.09 29.81
C VAL A 76 -5.21 27.48 30.20
N VAL A 77 -6.12 27.48 29.23
CA VAL A 77 -7.53 27.81 29.43
C VAL A 77 -8.38 26.58 29.16
N ARG A 78 -9.13 26.13 30.18
CA ARG A 78 -10.15 25.07 30.04
C ARG A 78 -11.55 25.67 30.06
N LEU A 79 -12.30 25.50 28.99
CA LEU A 79 -13.68 25.95 28.90
C LEU A 79 -14.64 24.96 29.58
N PRO A 80 -15.84 25.42 30.01
CA PRO A 80 -16.84 24.53 30.59
C PRO A 80 -17.23 23.39 29.64
N GLY A 81 -17.33 22.17 30.17
CA GLY A 81 -17.70 20.98 29.41
C GLY A 81 -16.54 20.26 28.72
N SER A 82 -15.31 20.77 28.82
CA SER A 82 -14.11 20.04 28.39
C SER A 82 -13.99 18.69 29.10
N ILE A 83 -13.61 17.66 28.34
CA ILE A 83 -13.48 16.28 28.83
C ILE A 83 -12.04 15.73 28.74
N ALA A 84 -11.13 16.48 28.10
CA ALA A 84 -9.73 16.13 28.04
C ALA A 84 -9.03 16.46 29.37
N ASP A 85 -8.27 15.49 29.86
CA ASP A 85 -7.42 15.61 31.02
C ASP A 85 -6.00 15.15 30.68
N TRP A 86 -5.02 15.64 31.44
CA TRP A 86 -3.62 15.28 31.27
C TRP A 86 -2.86 15.48 32.57
N ASP A 87 -1.66 14.89 32.64
CA ASP A 87 -0.71 15.17 33.71
C ASP A 87 -0.14 16.60 33.57
N GLU A 88 -0.69 17.52 34.35
CA GLU A 88 -0.31 18.94 34.32
C GLU A 88 1.17 19.16 34.61
N GLN A 89 1.78 18.34 35.48
CA GLN A 89 3.19 18.47 35.81
C GLN A 89 4.06 18.11 34.61
N LEU A 90 3.80 16.97 33.97
CA LEU A 90 4.55 16.54 32.79
C LEU A 90 4.43 17.53 31.63
N VAL A 91 3.23 18.02 31.36
CA VAL A 91 3.00 19.00 30.29
C VAL A 91 3.66 20.35 30.61
N THR A 92 3.56 20.83 31.85
CA THR A 92 4.22 22.08 32.27
C THR A 92 5.73 21.97 32.18
N GLU A 93 6.31 20.85 32.61
CA GLU A 93 7.76 20.58 32.49
C GLU A 93 8.21 20.52 31.03
N ALA A 94 7.39 19.93 30.14
CA ALA A 94 7.69 19.85 28.71
C ALA A 94 7.64 21.21 28.00
N ILE A 95 6.65 22.05 28.36
CA ILE A 95 6.52 23.43 27.86
C ILE A 95 7.73 24.27 28.32
N GLY A 96 8.09 24.19 29.60
CA GLY A 96 9.21 24.94 30.17
C GLY A 96 9.04 26.45 29.98
N ASP A 97 10.04 27.11 29.38
CA ASP A 97 10.03 28.56 29.13
C ASP A 97 9.45 28.94 27.75
N ALA A 98 8.91 27.99 26.98
CA ALA A 98 8.30 28.25 25.68
C ALA A 98 6.94 28.96 25.83
N ASP A 99 6.63 29.90 24.94
CA ASP A 99 5.32 30.58 24.89
C ASP A 99 4.29 29.69 24.17
N ILE A 100 3.97 28.55 24.78
CA ILE A 100 2.96 27.61 24.28
C ILE A 100 1.69 27.81 25.07
N ARG A 101 0.60 28.13 24.36
CA ARG A 101 -0.71 28.42 24.94
C ARG A 101 -1.72 27.36 24.52
N VAL A 102 -2.42 26.79 25.49
CA VAL A 102 -3.34 25.66 25.31
C VAL A 102 -4.77 26.11 25.58
N LEU A 103 -5.63 26.03 24.57
CA LEU A 103 -7.07 26.25 24.69
C LEU A 103 -7.81 24.92 24.63
N VAL A 104 -8.58 24.60 25.66
CA VAL A 104 -9.32 23.34 25.77
C VAL A 104 -10.81 23.60 25.78
N THR A 105 -11.52 22.85 24.97
CA THR A 105 -12.94 23.08 24.67
C THR A 105 -13.73 21.78 24.74
N PRO A 106 -15.06 21.84 24.98
CA PRO A 106 -15.91 20.67 24.93
C PRO A 106 -15.93 20.03 23.54
N PRO A 107 -16.28 18.73 23.44
CA PRO A 107 -16.52 18.08 22.15
C PRO A 107 -17.82 18.57 21.50
N GLY A 108 -18.00 18.24 20.22
CA GLY A 108 -19.27 18.43 19.51
C GLY A 108 -19.58 19.90 19.19
N LEU A 109 -18.55 20.69 18.88
CA LEU A 109 -18.72 22.07 18.46
C LEU A 109 -19.25 22.15 17.02
N THR A 110 -20.16 23.09 16.77
CA THR A 110 -20.63 23.41 15.41
C THR A 110 -19.50 23.95 14.53
N GLU A 111 -19.60 23.84 13.20
CA GLU A 111 -18.63 24.45 12.26
C GLU A 111 -18.32 25.92 12.59
N LYS A 112 -19.36 26.71 12.90
CA LYS A 112 -19.21 28.13 13.27
C LYS A 112 -18.38 28.32 14.54
N GLN A 113 -18.58 27.47 15.54
CA GLN A 113 -17.81 27.52 16.79
C GLN A 113 -16.37 27.08 16.57
N GLN A 114 -16.14 26.07 15.72
CA GLN A 114 -14.79 25.68 15.33
C GLN A 114 -14.07 26.80 14.58
N ASP A 115 -14.77 27.54 13.70
CA ASP A 115 -14.22 28.72 13.03
C ASP A 115 -13.85 29.82 14.04
N GLN A 116 -14.68 30.05 15.06
CA GLN A 116 -14.35 30.99 16.14
C GLN A 116 -13.07 30.59 16.89
N LEU A 117 -12.84 29.31 17.13
CA LEU A 117 -11.61 28.83 17.77
C LEU A 117 -10.37 29.06 16.91
N ARG A 118 -10.48 28.87 15.59
CA ARG A 118 -9.40 29.15 14.64
C ARG A 118 -9.03 30.64 14.57
N GLU A 119 -9.95 31.53 14.93
CA GLU A 119 -9.69 32.98 15.01
C GLU A 119 -8.94 33.41 16.28
N VAL A 120 -8.75 32.53 17.26
CA VAL A 120 -7.97 32.81 18.48
C VAL A 120 -6.47 32.65 18.18
N GLU A 121 -5.88 33.65 17.55
CA GLU A 121 -4.50 33.59 17.01
C GLU A 121 -3.40 33.35 18.06
N ASN A 122 -3.65 33.63 19.34
CA ASN A 122 -2.70 33.40 20.43
C ASN A 122 -2.77 31.98 21.02
N ALA A 123 -3.65 31.10 20.56
CA ALA A 123 -3.64 29.68 20.94
C ALA A 123 -2.61 28.92 20.09
N THR A 124 -1.61 28.32 20.73
CA THR A 124 -0.62 27.45 20.06
C THR A 124 -1.17 26.04 19.86
N ILE A 125 -1.87 25.53 20.88
CA ILE A 125 -2.47 24.20 20.90
C ILE A 125 -3.96 24.34 21.20
N LEU A 126 -4.78 23.73 20.37
CA LEU A 126 -6.23 23.64 20.52
C LEU A 126 -6.63 22.20 20.82
N VAL A 127 -7.39 22.01 21.89
CA VAL A 127 -7.98 20.73 22.28
C VAL A 127 -9.50 20.83 22.15
N VAL A 128 -10.09 20.03 21.26
CA VAL A 128 -11.54 19.95 21.05
C VAL A 128 -12.01 18.56 21.45
N GLY A 129 -12.76 18.45 22.54
CA GLY A 129 -13.06 17.14 23.13
C GLY A 129 -11.77 16.49 23.63
N THR A 130 -11.28 15.49 22.90
CA THR A 130 -9.95 14.86 23.10
C THR A 130 -9.08 14.92 21.84
N GLU A 131 -9.54 15.60 20.78
CA GLU A 131 -8.75 15.88 19.59
C GLU A 131 -7.77 17.01 19.89
N ILE A 132 -6.53 16.87 19.44
CA ILE A 132 -5.48 17.87 19.67
C ILE A 132 -4.89 18.31 18.35
N THR A 133 -4.90 19.63 18.16
CA THR A 133 -4.35 20.29 16.98
C THR A 133 -3.42 21.42 17.42
N GLY A 134 -2.33 21.61 16.69
CA GLY A 134 -1.41 22.74 16.84
C GLY A 134 -1.39 23.58 15.57
N THR A 135 -0.38 24.44 15.46
CA THR A 135 -0.33 25.48 14.42
C THR A 135 -0.30 24.91 12.99
N MET A 136 0.37 23.77 12.79
CA MET A 136 0.46 23.09 11.48
C MET A 136 0.18 21.58 11.52
N TYR A 137 0.02 20.99 12.70
CA TYR A 137 -0.03 19.54 12.88
C TYR A 137 -1.19 19.13 13.80
N GLY A 138 -1.84 18.01 13.48
CA GLY A 138 -2.71 17.28 14.42
C GLY A 138 -1.96 16.05 14.92
N VAL A 139 -2.26 15.64 16.15
CA VAL A 139 -1.72 14.41 16.74
C VAL A 139 -2.87 13.49 17.16
N SER A 140 -2.72 12.20 16.88
CA SER A 140 -3.68 11.17 17.27
C SER A 140 -2.93 9.95 17.79
N ALA A 141 -3.58 9.20 18.68
CA ALA A 141 -3.03 7.93 19.13
C ALA A 141 -3.03 6.93 17.97
N ASP A 142 -2.01 6.08 17.91
CA ASP A 142 -1.81 5.10 16.83
C ASP A 142 -1.79 3.65 17.33
N ASP A 143 -1.96 3.44 18.64
CA ASP A 143 -2.04 2.13 19.26
C ASP A 143 -3.25 1.96 20.21
N VAL A 144 -3.50 0.71 20.58
CA VAL A 144 -4.63 0.31 21.45
C VAL A 144 -4.52 0.92 22.84
N ALA A 145 -3.31 1.10 23.38
CA ALA A 145 -3.12 1.64 24.72
C ALA A 145 -3.46 3.13 24.76
N GLY A 146 -3.00 3.89 23.77
CA GLY A 146 -3.29 5.30 23.58
C GLY A 146 -4.78 5.55 23.31
N TRP A 147 -5.42 4.79 22.41
CA TRP A 147 -6.87 4.90 22.20
C TRP A 147 -7.67 4.61 23.47
N ARG A 148 -7.27 3.60 24.24
CA ARG A 148 -7.93 3.28 25.51
C ARG A 148 -7.80 4.43 26.50
N ALA A 149 -6.59 4.96 26.71
CA ALA A 149 -6.38 6.08 27.63
C ALA A 149 -7.19 7.32 27.20
N GLN A 150 -7.17 7.63 25.90
CA GLN A 150 -7.90 8.76 25.31
C GLN A 150 -9.42 8.61 25.47
N PHE A 151 -10.00 7.47 25.07
CA PHE A 151 -11.46 7.34 24.98
C PHE A 151 -12.13 6.79 26.25
N ALA A 152 -11.39 6.08 27.11
CA ALA A 152 -11.91 5.60 28.39
C ALA A 152 -11.80 6.65 29.49
N THR A 153 -10.70 7.43 29.52
CA THR A 153 -10.42 8.40 30.61
C THR A 153 -10.30 9.85 30.17
N GLY A 154 -10.27 10.15 28.86
CA GLY A 154 -9.99 11.49 28.37
C GLY A 154 -8.51 11.87 28.45
N ASP A 155 -7.61 10.90 28.67
CA ASP A 155 -6.18 11.16 28.84
C ASP A 155 -5.54 11.53 27.50
N VAL A 156 -5.07 12.76 27.42
CA VAL A 156 -4.39 13.31 26.26
C VAL A 156 -2.92 13.65 26.52
N THR A 157 -2.34 13.13 27.60
CA THR A 157 -0.98 13.48 28.06
C THR A 157 0.07 13.25 26.97
N SER A 158 0.18 12.03 26.43
CA SER A 158 1.19 11.69 25.41
C SER A 158 1.03 12.50 24.11
N LEU A 159 -0.23 12.79 23.75
CA LEU A 159 -0.56 13.59 22.57
C LEU A 159 -0.11 15.05 22.77
N LEU A 160 -0.40 15.66 23.93
CA LEU A 160 0.08 17.00 24.27
C LEU A 160 1.61 17.06 24.31
N LEU A 161 2.26 16.08 24.92
CA LEU A 161 3.73 16.02 24.99
C LEU A 161 4.35 15.93 23.59
N THR A 162 3.75 15.13 22.70
CA THR A 162 4.18 15.01 21.30
C THR A 162 4.04 16.33 20.56
N LEU A 163 2.91 17.03 20.73
CA LEU A 163 2.67 18.30 20.06
C LEU A 163 3.56 19.42 20.62
N VAL A 164 3.76 19.47 21.95
CA VAL A 164 4.70 20.41 22.59
C VAL A 164 6.12 20.21 22.08
N ALA A 165 6.59 18.97 21.95
CA ALA A 165 7.89 18.67 21.36
C ALA A 165 7.96 19.14 19.90
N SER A 166 6.91 18.90 19.12
CA SER A 166 6.82 19.35 17.72
C SER A 166 6.87 20.88 17.59
N GLU A 167 6.17 21.63 18.44
CA GLU A 167 6.18 23.11 18.42
C GLU A 167 7.54 23.69 18.85
N LYS A 168 8.35 22.91 19.58
CA LYS A 168 9.72 23.25 19.97
C LYS A 168 10.79 22.77 18.99
N ASP A 169 10.40 22.14 17.88
CA ASP A 169 11.30 21.44 16.95
C ASP A 169 12.21 20.40 17.65
N GLU A 170 11.66 19.71 18.67
CA GLU A 170 12.32 18.63 19.43
C GLU A 170 11.83 17.25 18.98
N ASP A 171 12.64 16.21 19.24
CA ASP A 171 12.22 14.83 19.00
C ASP A 171 11.02 14.47 19.88
N SER A 172 10.01 13.81 19.30
CA SER A 172 8.84 13.37 20.06
C SER A 172 9.24 12.42 21.18
N PRO A 173 8.76 12.65 22.42
CA PRO A 173 9.01 11.75 23.52
C PRO A 173 8.31 10.40 23.29
N PRO A 174 8.77 9.32 23.95
CA PRO A 174 8.03 8.06 23.93
C PRO A 174 6.68 8.21 24.64
N ASP A 175 5.69 7.46 24.19
CA ASP A 175 4.37 7.44 24.82
C ASP A 175 4.44 7.02 26.28
N ILE A 176 3.64 7.71 27.10
CA ILE A 176 3.52 7.45 28.52
C ILE A 176 2.16 6.83 28.78
N ASP A 177 2.17 5.56 29.20
CA ASP A 177 0.96 4.88 29.65
C ASP A 177 0.72 5.22 31.13
N LEU A 178 -0.22 6.15 31.40
CA LEU A 178 -0.71 6.48 32.74
C LEU A 178 -1.93 5.66 33.15
N PHE A 179 -2.55 4.95 32.21
CA PHE A 179 -3.78 4.22 32.44
C PHE A 179 -3.51 2.97 33.29
N ARG A 180 -4.32 2.75 34.34
CA ARG A 180 -4.15 1.59 35.24
C ARG A 180 -5.46 0.87 35.46
N TRP A 181 -5.45 -0.44 35.23
CA TRP A 181 -6.53 -1.32 35.65
C TRP A 181 -6.45 -1.66 37.13
N ARG A 182 -7.61 -1.91 37.72
CA ARG A 182 -7.77 -2.60 39.00
C ARG A 182 -8.93 -3.58 38.92
N ALA A 183 -8.91 -4.61 39.76
CA ALA A 183 -10.09 -5.44 39.94
C ALA A 183 -11.26 -4.60 40.49
N PRO A 184 -12.49 -4.80 40.00
CA PRO A 184 -13.67 -4.24 40.64
C PRO A 184 -13.85 -4.86 42.02
N THR A 185 -14.30 -4.07 42.98
CA THR A 185 -14.66 -4.58 44.30
C THR A 185 -15.96 -5.38 44.20
N ALA A 186 -16.20 -6.28 45.16
CA ALA A 186 -17.45 -7.05 45.19
C ALA A 186 -18.71 -6.16 45.25
N ALA A 187 -18.61 -4.99 45.89
CA ALA A 187 -19.72 -4.04 45.96
C ALA A 187 -19.98 -3.32 44.63
N GLU A 188 -18.94 -3.10 43.82
CA GLU A 188 -19.05 -2.53 42.48
C GLU A 188 -19.56 -3.57 41.46
N LEU A 189 -19.06 -4.82 41.54
CA LEU A 189 -19.41 -5.87 40.58
C LEU A 189 -20.81 -6.45 40.80
N ALA A 190 -21.25 -6.59 42.05
CA ALA A 190 -22.54 -7.21 42.38
C ALA A 190 -23.76 -6.56 41.68
N PRO A 191 -23.94 -5.23 41.66
CA PRO A 191 -25.07 -4.62 40.93
C PRO A 191 -24.97 -4.86 39.42
N VAL A 192 -23.78 -4.76 38.83
CA VAL A 192 -23.56 -5.01 37.39
C VAL A 192 -23.98 -6.43 37.02
N VAL A 193 -23.52 -7.42 37.79
CA VAL A 193 -23.89 -8.84 37.59
C VAL A 193 -25.39 -9.07 37.77
N ALA A 194 -26.02 -8.38 38.72
CA ALA A 194 -27.46 -8.50 38.96
C ALA A 194 -28.26 -8.00 37.75
N ASP A 195 -27.93 -6.83 37.22
CA ASP A 195 -28.59 -6.24 36.06
C ASP A 195 -28.36 -7.10 34.79
N LEU A 196 -27.13 -7.58 34.57
CA LEU A 196 -26.82 -8.46 33.45
C LEU A 196 -27.58 -9.80 33.50
N ARG A 197 -27.85 -10.34 34.69
CA ARG A 197 -28.67 -11.57 34.84
C ARG A 197 -30.15 -11.31 34.58
N ALA A 198 -30.65 -10.12 34.89
CA ALA A 198 -32.06 -9.77 34.74
C ALA A 198 -32.38 -9.36 33.30
N ASP A 199 -31.61 -8.40 32.78
CA ASP A 199 -31.95 -7.63 31.58
C ASP A 199 -30.87 -7.69 30.49
N ARG A 200 -29.74 -8.37 30.76
CA ARG A 200 -28.56 -8.47 29.87
C ARG A 200 -27.84 -7.14 29.60
N LEU A 201 -28.28 -6.06 30.22
CA LEU A 201 -27.77 -4.72 30.04
C LEU A 201 -27.60 -4.07 31.41
N HIS A 202 -26.41 -3.54 31.66
CA HIS A 202 -26.12 -2.62 32.74
C HIS A 202 -25.73 -1.26 32.15
N VAL A 203 -26.38 -0.20 32.63
CA VAL A 203 -26.05 1.19 32.27
C VAL A 203 -25.79 1.93 33.57
N ALA A 204 -24.55 2.32 33.80
CA ALA A 204 -24.16 3.05 35.00
C ALA A 204 -24.61 4.52 34.95
N ASP A 205 -24.77 5.14 36.12
CA ASP A 205 -25.11 6.55 36.22
C ASP A 205 -24.13 7.42 35.42
N GLY A 206 -24.67 8.27 34.53
CA GLY A 206 -23.89 9.15 33.66
C GLY A 206 -23.55 8.57 32.28
N ALA A 207 -23.80 7.28 32.04
CA ALA A 207 -23.77 6.72 30.69
C ALA A 207 -24.96 7.24 29.85
N THR A 208 -24.79 7.30 28.54
CA THR A 208 -25.79 7.86 27.60
C THR A 208 -26.55 6.80 26.81
N LEU A 209 -26.28 5.51 27.06
CA LEU A 209 -26.99 4.42 26.40
C LEU A 209 -28.39 4.23 27.03
N GLU A 210 -29.44 4.39 26.24
CA GLU A 210 -30.82 4.25 26.73
C GLU A 210 -31.39 2.83 26.60
N SER A 211 -30.92 2.05 25.62
CA SER A 211 -31.43 0.71 25.34
C SER A 211 -30.39 -0.14 24.60
N MET A 212 -30.62 -1.45 24.54
CA MET A 212 -29.73 -2.37 23.84
C MET A 212 -29.67 -2.04 22.33
N PRO A 213 -28.49 -1.96 21.71
CA PRO A 213 -28.39 -1.64 20.29
C PRO A 213 -29.03 -2.72 19.40
N ASP A 214 -29.85 -2.32 18.43
CA ASP A 214 -30.47 -3.23 17.46
C ASP A 214 -29.45 -4.09 16.69
N ARG A 215 -28.25 -3.52 16.47
CA ARG A 215 -27.11 -4.19 15.79
C ARG A 215 -26.57 -5.40 16.54
N ALA A 216 -26.85 -5.53 17.85
CA ALA A 216 -26.34 -6.63 18.67
C ALA A 216 -26.72 -8.01 18.12
N ALA A 217 -27.95 -8.17 17.62
CA ALA A 217 -28.43 -9.42 17.05
C ALA A 217 -27.69 -9.82 15.76
N THR A 218 -27.21 -8.85 14.99
CA THR A 218 -26.41 -9.10 13.78
C THR A 218 -24.97 -9.45 14.13
N ALA A 219 -24.39 -8.76 15.11
CA ALA A 219 -23.03 -8.98 15.59
C ALA A 219 -22.87 -10.36 16.27
N PHE A 220 -23.91 -10.81 16.97
CA PHE A 220 -23.94 -12.08 17.70
C PHE A 220 -25.21 -12.88 17.34
N PRO A 221 -25.23 -13.55 16.16
CA PRO A 221 -26.43 -14.22 15.67
C PRO A 221 -26.77 -15.52 16.42
N ASP A 222 -25.76 -16.17 17.00
CA ASP A 222 -25.90 -17.50 17.62
C ASP A 222 -26.12 -17.42 19.14
N GLN A 223 -25.84 -16.27 19.75
CA GLN A 223 -25.91 -16.07 21.20
C GLN A 223 -26.27 -14.62 21.52
N GLU A 224 -27.11 -14.41 22.53
CA GLU A 224 -27.38 -13.06 23.02
C GLU A 224 -26.16 -12.53 23.79
N PRO A 225 -25.63 -11.35 23.46
CA PRO A 225 -24.53 -10.76 24.23
C PRO A 225 -25.01 -10.13 25.55
N LEU A 226 -24.07 -9.81 26.43
CA LEU A 226 -24.22 -8.99 27.63
C LEU A 226 -23.56 -7.63 27.40
N PHE A 227 -24.16 -6.54 27.89
CA PHE A 227 -23.62 -5.18 27.73
C PHE A 227 -23.46 -4.50 29.08
N ALA A 228 -22.26 -4.03 29.41
CA ALA A 228 -22.04 -3.18 30.58
C ALA A 228 -21.45 -1.83 30.13
N VAL A 229 -22.20 -0.76 30.32
CA VAL A 229 -21.86 0.56 29.81
C VAL A 229 -21.68 1.55 30.95
N PHE A 230 -20.52 2.18 30.97
CA PHE A 230 -20.07 3.12 31.98
C PHE A 230 -19.77 4.48 31.35
N PRO A 231 -19.95 5.61 32.07
CA PRO A 231 -19.47 6.91 31.59
C PRO A 231 -17.94 6.91 31.41
N GLN A 232 -17.42 8.01 30.87
CA GLN A 232 -15.97 8.25 30.89
C GLN A 232 -15.45 8.12 32.32
N GLN A 233 -14.34 7.41 32.47
CA GLN A 233 -13.74 7.12 33.76
C GLN A 233 -12.87 8.29 34.21
N PRO A 234 -12.77 8.56 35.52
CA PRO A 234 -11.95 9.67 36.00
C PRO A 234 -10.47 9.48 35.63
N PHE A 235 -9.85 10.52 35.07
CA PHE A 235 -8.41 10.56 34.81
C PHE A 235 -7.59 10.39 36.10
N GLY A 236 -6.43 9.72 35.98
CA GLY A 236 -5.48 9.52 37.08
C GLY A 236 -5.89 8.50 38.15
N LEU A 237 -7.11 7.95 38.08
CA LEU A 237 -7.57 6.91 39.00
C LEU A 237 -7.54 5.53 38.34
N PRO A 238 -7.19 4.46 39.07
CA PRO A 238 -7.27 3.11 38.53
C PRO A 238 -8.72 2.73 38.18
N VAL A 239 -8.92 2.30 36.94
CA VAL A 239 -10.23 1.95 36.38
C VAL A 239 -10.61 0.52 36.76
N PRO A 240 -11.83 0.26 37.26
CA PRO A 240 -12.30 -1.09 37.49
C PRO A 240 -12.43 -1.87 36.17
N GLU A 241 -11.70 -2.97 36.06
CA GLU A 241 -11.69 -3.88 34.92
C GLU A 241 -12.88 -4.84 35.00
N TYR A 242 -14.06 -4.38 34.58
CA TYR A 242 -15.29 -5.16 34.62
C TYR A 242 -15.27 -6.30 33.61
N GLY A 243 -14.63 -6.13 32.45
CA GLY A 243 -14.61 -7.14 31.40
C GLY A 243 -14.07 -8.49 31.87
N ALA A 244 -12.86 -8.52 32.44
CA ALA A 244 -12.26 -9.73 32.97
C ALA A 244 -13.10 -10.34 34.12
N ALA A 245 -13.57 -9.51 35.05
CA ALA A 245 -14.38 -9.97 36.17
C ALA A 245 -15.75 -10.54 35.74
N LEU A 246 -16.37 -9.96 34.71
CA LEU A 246 -17.62 -10.44 34.15
C LEU A 246 -17.41 -11.72 33.33
N ALA A 247 -16.30 -11.86 32.63
CA ALA A 247 -15.96 -13.09 31.91
C ALA A 247 -15.78 -14.28 32.86
N GLU A 248 -15.32 -14.06 34.09
CA GLU A 248 -15.29 -15.11 35.13
C GLU A 248 -16.70 -15.55 35.57
N GLU A 249 -17.64 -14.61 35.67
CA GLU A 249 -19.04 -14.88 36.05
C GLU A 249 -19.87 -15.47 34.90
N PHE A 250 -19.52 -15.16 33.64
CA PHE A 250 -20.24 -15.56 32.42
C PHE A 250 -19.28 -16.12 31.34
N PRO A 251 -18.58 -17.24 31.58
CA PRO A 251 -17.45 -17.69 30.77
C PRO A 251 -17.80 -18.04 29.31
N ASP A 252 -19.03 -18.47 29.06
CA ASP A 252 -19.47 -18.91 27.72
C ASP A 252 -20.34 -17.85 27.02
N THR A 253 -20.38 -16.61 27.51
CA THR A 253 -21.25 -15.56 26.99
C THR A 253 -20.43 -14.42 26.37
N PRO A 254 -20.81 -13.89 25.19
CA PRO A 254 -20.24 -12.67 24.64
C PRO A 254 -20.58 -11.48 25.54
N ILE A 255 -19.59 -10.69 25.93
CA ILE A 255 -19.74 -9.53 26.81
C ILE A 255 -19.08 -8.34 26.12
N VAL A 256 -19.80 -7.23 25.98
CA VAL A 256 -19.24 -5.97 25.52
C VAL A 256 -19.27 -4.99 26.68
N VAL A 257 -18.09 -4.47 27.05
CA VAL A 257 -17.94 -3.48 28.10
C VAL A 257 -17.52 -2.16 27.47
N MET A 258 -18.17 -1.08 27.86
CA MET A 258 -17.89 0.26 27.33
C MET A 258 -17.60 1.24 28.47
N TYR A 259 -16.52 1.99 28.34
CA TYR A 259 -16.08 3.05 29.24
C TYR A 259 -15.99 4.36 28.46
N GLY A 260 -16.89 5.31 28.69
CA GLY A 260 -16.93 6.51 27.86
C GLY A 260 -17.12 6.12 26.39
N ASN A 261 -16.16 6.45 25.53
CA ASN A 261 -16.18 6.08 24.11
C ASN A 261 -15.30 4.86 23.77
N TRP A 262 -14.68 4.24 24.77
CA TRP A 262 -13.87 3.02 24.62
C TRP A 262 -14.73 1.76 24.81
N ALA A 263 -14.73 0.85 23.84
CA ALA A 263 -15.48 -0.40 23.88
C ALA A 263 -14.55 -1.61 23.76
N GLU A 264 -14.80 -2.62 24.57
CA GLU A 264 -14.04 -3.86 24.63
C GLU A 264 -14.96 -5.08 24.54
N TYR A 265 -14.42 -6.14 23.95
CA TYR A 265 -15.08 -7.43 23.87
C TYR A 265 -14.38 -8.41 24.82
N HIS A 266 -15.20 -9.08 25.61
CA HIS A 266 -14.82 -10.14 26.55
C HIS A 266 -15.71 -11.36 26.29
N GLY A 267 -15.17 -12.57 26.40
CA GLY A 267 -15.92 -13.81 26.16
C GLY A 267 -15.18 -14.78 25.24
N PRO A 268 -15.90 -15.73 24.61
CA PRO A 268 -15.29 -16.73 23.74
C PRO A 268 -14.45 -16.10 22.63
N ASP A 269 -13.24 -16.63 22.42
CA ASP A 269 -12.26 -16.21 21.41
C ASP A 269 -11.75 -14.76 21.54
N ALA A 270 -11.94 -14.10 22.69
CA ALA A 270 -11.51 -12.70 22.88
C ALA A 270 -10.04 -12.46 22.57
N GLU A 271 -9.12 -13.34 23.01
CA GLU A 271 -7.68 -13.23 22.76
C GLU A 271 -7.31 -13.15 21.27
N SER A 272 -8.17 -13.67 20.38
CA SER A 272 -7.92 -13.68 18.93
C SER A 272 -8.63 -12.56 18.17
N PHE A 273 -9.45 -11.75 18.87
CA PHE A 273 -10.48 -10.92 18.24
C PHE A 273 -10.56 -9.49 18.79
N SER A 274 -10.45 -9.30 20.11
CA SER A 274 -10.71 -8.02 20.77
C SER A 274 -9.87 -6.88 20.20
N ASP A 275 -8.57 -7.11 20.06
CA ASP A 275 -7.61 -6.10 19.65
C ASP A 275 -7.78 -5.74 18.17
N VAL A 276 -8.15 -6.71 17.33
CA VAL A 276 -8.38 -6.48 15.89
C VAL A 276 -9.63 -5.63 15.68
N VAL A 277 -10.69 -5.88 16.45
CA VAL A 277 -11.90 -5.05 16.42
C VAL A 277 -11.59 -3.65 16.92
N ALA A 278 -10.99 -3.53 18.11
CA ALA A 278 -10.65 -2.24 18.69
C ALA A 278 -9.77 -1.43 17.73
N ALA A 279 -8.65 -1.99 17.27
CA ALA A 279 -7.77 -1.32 16.32
C ALA A 279 -8.51 -0.97 15.03
N GLY A 280 -9.38 -1.84 14.52
CA GLY A 280 -10.18 -1.59 13.32
C GLY A 280 -11.16 -0.42 13.45
N VAL A 281 -11.76 -0.22 14.63
CA VAL A 281 -12.67 0.90 14.92
C VAL A 281 -11.87 2.18 15.13
N TYR A 282 -10.95 2.18 16.09
CA TYR A 282 -10.31 3.40 16.55
C TYR A 282 -9.27 3.95 15.56
N SER A 283 -8.63 3.11 14.75
CA SER A 283 -7.79 3.62 13.64
C SER A 283 -8.59 4.30 12.53
N ARG A 284 -9.87 3.94 12.33
CA ARG A 284 -10.72 4.49 11.26
C ARG A 284 -11.57 5.66 11.71
N PHE A 285 -12.06 5.61 12.94
CA PHE A 285 -13.03 6.56 13.48
C PHE A 285 -12.49 7.36 14.67
N GLY A 286 -11.27 7.10 15.14
CA GLY A 286 -10.68 7.77 16.30
C GLY A 286 -10.73 9.29 16.23
N ASP A 287 -10.30 9.87 15.11
CA ASP A 287 -10.32 11.33 14.89
C ASP A 287 -11.74 11.91 15.05
N ARG A 288 -12.76 11.22 14.51
CA ARG A 288 -14.15 11.64 14.67
C ARG A 288 -14.67 11.46 16.09
N ILE A 289 -14.31 10.36 16.75
CA ILE A 289 -14.72 10.11 18.13
C ILE A 289 -14.07 11.14 19.08
N ALA A 290 -12.88 11.63 18.74
CA ALA A 290 -12.12 12.56 19.56
C ALA A 290 -12.73 13.97 19.60
N GLY A 291 -13.16 14.50 18.44
CA GLY A 291 -13.68 15.87 18.32
C GLY A 291 -15.18 16.04 18.59
N TYR A 292 -15.98 14.96 18.50
CA TYR A 292 -17.44 15.02 18.56
C TYR A 292 -18.03 14.37 19.82
N ALA A 293 -19.20 14.84 20.24
CA ALA A 293 -19.89 14.37 21.45
C ALA A 293 -20.89 13.25 21.14
N TYR A 294 -20.42 12.18 20.51
CA TYR A 294 -21.31 11.07 20.13
C TYR A 294 -21.96 10.41 21.36
N PRO A 295 -23.27 10.14 21.33
CA PRO A 295 -23.90 9.25 22.30
C PRO A 295 -23.27 7.85 22.24
N GLN A 296 -23.17 7.18 23.38
CA GLN A 296 -22.54 5.86 23.48
C GLN A 296 -23.21 4.83 22.57
N ALA A 297 -24.51 4.96 22.30
CA ALA A 297 -25.23 4.13 21.35
C ALA A 297 -24.61 4.14 19.94
N ASN A 298 -24.11 5.29 19.48
CA ASN A 298 -23.54 5.43 18.14
C ASN A 298 -22.16 4.78 18.04
N VAL A 299 -21.30 5.07 19.02
CA VAL A 299 -19.95 4.49 19.08
C VAL A 299 -20.02 2.98 19.26
N LEU A 300 -20.92 2.51 20.13
CA LEU A 300 -21.19 1.07 20.29
C LEU A 300 -21.77 0.45 19.02
N GLY A 301 -22.63 1.17 18.29
CA GLY A 301 -23.14 0.73 16.99
C GLY A 301 -22.03 0.47 15.98
N VAL A 302 -21.09 1.41 15.82
CA VAL A 302 -19.91 1.27 14.94
C VAL A 302 -19.02 0.12 15.41
N TYR A 303 -18.83 -0.04 16.72
CA TYR A 303 -18.09 -1.16 17.27
C TYR A 303 -18.74 -2.51 16.92
N LEU A 304 -20.05 -2.63 17.05
CA LEU A 304 -20.80 -3.84 16.71
C LEU A 304 -20.82 -4.14 15.20
N ASP A 305 -20.81 -3.10 14.36
CA ASP A 305 -20.65 -3.26 12.91
C ASP A 305 -19.24 -3.83 12.60
N GLN A 306 -18.20 -3.36 13.29
CA GLN A 306 -16.85 -3.94 13.14
C GLN A 306 -16.76 -5.38 13.67
N VAL A 307 -17.42 -5.70 14.78
CA VAL A 307 -17.55 -7.08 15.29
C VAL A 307 -18.18 -7.98 14.23
N THR A 308 -19.24 -7.49 13.61
CA THR A 308 -19.92 -8.15 12.51
C THR A 308 -18.94 -8.38 11.36
N ASP A 309 -18.28 -7.35 10.86
CA ASP A 309 -17.36 -7.42 9.72
C ASP A 309 -16.21 -8.41 9.96
N VAL A 310 -15.57 -8.39 11.13
CA VAL A 310 -14.47 -9.32 11.46
C VAL A 310 -14.96 -10.77 11.51
N ARG A 311 -16.14 -11.02 12.07
CA ARG A 311 -16.76 -12.36 12.09
C ARG A 311 -17.18 -12.80 10.68
N TYR A 312 -17.74 -11.91 9.87
CA TYR A 312 -18.19 -12.21 8.49
C TYR A 312 -17.05 -12.37 7.50
N ALA A 313 -15.91 -11.71 7.70
CA ALA A 313 -14.72 -11.85 6.87
C ALA A 313 -14.10 -13.26 6.92
N GLY A 314 -14.64 -14.17 7.74
CA GLY A 314 -14.23 -15.57 7.78
C GLY A 314 -12.88 -15.78 8.45
N LEU A 315 -12.46 -14.84 9.31
CA LEU A 315 -11.33 -15.06 10.22
C LEU A 315 -11.61 -16.24 11.16
N PHE A 316 -12.89 -16.56 11.43
CA PHE A 316 -13.28 -17.75 12.20
C PHE A 316 -14.57 -18.42 11.68
N ASP A 317 -14.52 -19.76 11.58
CA ASP A 317 -15.60 -20.76 11.59
C ASP A 317 -16.83 -20.65 10.66
N ARG A 318 -16.67 -20.10 9.45
CA ARG A 318 -17.55 -20.50 8.32
C ARG A 318 -16.73 -21.02 7.14
N PRO A 319 -17.12 -22.14 6.50
CA PRO A 319 -16.52 -22.50 5.22
C PRO A 319 -16.77 -21.33 4.27
N LEU A 320 -15.68 -20.72 3.79
CA LEU A 320 -15.72 -19.64 2.80
C LEU A 320 -16.79 -20.00 1.76
N PRO A 321 -17.76 -19.11 1.46
CA PRO A 321 -18.74 -19.38 0.42
C PRO A 321 -17.98 -19.82 -0.83
N TYR A 322 -18.40 -20.96 -1.42
CA TYR A 322 -17.73 -21.55 -2.58
C TYR A 322 -17.47 -20.46 -3.62
N GLN A 323 -16.22 -20.00 -3.69
CA GLN A 323 -15.76 -19.17 -4.79
C GLN A 323 -15.53 -20.15 -5.94
N PRO A 324 -16.37 -20.14 -6.99
CA PRO A 324 -16.08 -20.94 -8.18
C PRO A 324 -14.65 -20.62 -8.61
N PHE A 325 -13.87 -21.66 -8.90
CA PHE A 325 -12.48 -21.52 -9.34
C PHE A 325 -12.41 -20.46 -10.43
N ASP A 326 -11.84 -19.29 -10.12
CA ASP A 326 -11.67 -18.22 -11.09
C ASP A 326 -10.37 -18.47 -11.85
N PRO A 327 -10.43 -19.02 -13.08
CA PRO A 327 -9.23 -19.34 -13.85
C PRO A 327 -8.41 -18.08 -14.16
N LEU A 328 -9.00 -16.88 -14.11
CA LEU A 328 -8.28 -15.62 -14.35
C LEU A 328 -7.35 -15.27 -13.19
N ARG A 329 -7.75 -15.47 -11.93
CA ARG A 329 -6.88 -15.22 -10.75
C ARG A 329 -5.63 -16.09 -10.73
N VAL A 330 -5.73 -17.33 -11.22
CA VAL A 330 -4.58 -18.27 -11.29
C VAL A 330 -3.72 -18.00 -12.54
N ALA A 331 -4.34 -17.63 -13.67
CA ALA A 331 -3.62 -17.40 -14.93
C ALA A 331 -2.91 -16.04 -15.00
N LEU A 332 -3.49 -14.98 -14.41
CA LEU A 332 -2.96 -13.61 -14.49
C LEU A 332 -1.52 -13.44 -13.97
N PRO A 333 -1.13 -14.00 -12.81
CA PRO A 333 0.25 -13.91 -12.32
C PRO A 333 1.26 -14.66 -13.20
N VAL A 334 0.80 -15.68 -13.93
CA VAL A 334 1.65 -16.58 -14.73
C VAL A 334 1.83 -16.08 -16.17
N LEU A 335 0.87 -15.29 -16.67
CA LEU A 335 0.89 -14.73 -18.03
C LEU A 335 2.17 -13.97 -18.40
N PRO A 336 2.74 -13.07 -17.55
CA PRO A 336 3.99 -12.37 -17.86
C PRO A 336 5.17 -13.32 -18.05
N TRP A 337 5.22 -14.41 -17.28
CA TRP A 337 6.29 -15.41 -17.35
C TRP A 337 6.17 -16.27 -18.62
N LEU A 338 4.95 -16.65 -19.00
CA LEU A 338 4.71 -17.35 -20.27
C LEU A 338 5.03 -16.48 -21.48
N PHE A 339 4.70 -15.18 -21.42
CA PHE A 339 5.08 -14.22 -22.44
C PHE A 339 6.60 -14.10 -22.56
N ALA A 340 7.30 -13.91 -21.43
CA ALA A 340 8.75 -13.84 -21.40
C ALA A 340 9.41 -15.11 -21.97
N LEU A 341 8.90 -16.28 -21.62
CA LEU A 341 9.37 -17.56 -22.15
C LEU A 341 9.19 -17.64 -23.68
N CYS A 342 8.02 -17.25 -24.20
CA CYS A 342 7.75 -17.25 -25.64
C CYS A 342 8.71 -16.32 -26.40
N VAL A 343 8.96 -15.11 -25.86
CA VAL A 343 9.89 -14.13 -26.44
C VAL A 343 11.33 -14.65 -26.42
N LEU A 344 11.76 -15.25 -25.31
CA LEU A 344 13.11 -15.84 -25.20
C LEU A 344 13.33 -16.98 -26.20
N VAL A 345 12.35 -17.88 -26.37
CA VAL A 345 12.42 -18.95 -27.37
C VAL A 345 12.49 -18.37 -28.79
N PHE A 346 11.69 -17.36 -29.11
CA PHE A 346 11.73 -16.66 -30.40
C PHE A 346 13.10 -16.02 -30.68
N LEU A 347 13.66 -15.32 -29.70
CA LEU A 347 14.98 -14.67 -29.81
C LEU A 347 16.09 -15.71 -29.97
N GLY A 348 16.10 -16.76 -29.14
CA GLY A 348 17.10 -17.84 -29.21
C GLY A 348 17.09 -18.57 -30.55
N LEU A 349 15.90 -18.84 -31.11
CA LEU A 349 15.76 -19.43 -32.44
C LEU A 349 16.21 -18.48 -33.56
N SER A 350 16.04 -17.17 -33.38
CA SER A 350 16.44 -16.16 -34.38
C SER A 350 17.95 -15.97 -34.42
N VAL A 351 18.62 -15.88 -33.27
CA VAL A 351 20.08 -15.74 -33.16
C VAL A 351 20.81 -16.98 -33.69
N ARG A 352 20.29 -18.18 -33.42
CA ARG A 352 20.87 -19.44 -33.92
C ARG A 352 20.82 -19.59 -35.44
N SER A 353 19.87 -18.91 -36.10
CA SER A 353 19.77 -18.93 -37.58
C SER A 353 20.83 -18.09 -38.27
N VAL A 354 21.41 -17.11 -37.56
CA VAL A 354 22.47 -16.22 -38.05
C VAL A 354 23.86 -16.76 -37.69
N LEU A 355 24.01 -17.44 -36.55
CA LEU A 355 25.28 -17.96 -36.03
C LEU A 355 25.52 -19.46 -36.28
N GLY A 356 24.88 -20.04 -37.32
CA GLY A 356 25.08 -21.45 -37.68
C GLY A 356 26.55 -21.75 -38.06
N PRO A 357 27.12 -22.91 -37.69
CA PRO A 357 28.56 -23.15 -37.80
C PRO A 357 28.98 -23.45 -39.26
N GLY A 358 29.98 -22.72 -39.76
CA GLY A 358 30.88 -23.16 -40.83
C GLY A 358 30.39 -22.99 -42.28
N GLY A 359 29.96 -21.79 -42.66
CA GLY A 359 29.79 -21.43 -44.07
C GLY A 359 31.15 -21.35 -44.78
N GLY A 360 31.53 -22.41 -45.51
CA GLY A 360 32.70 -22.35 -46.39
C GLY A 360 32.60 -21.18 -47.41
N PRO A 361 33.73 -20.76 -48.02
CA PRO A 361 33.78 -19.54 -48.83
C PRO A 361 32.68 -19.54 -49.92
N PRO A 362 32.06 -18.37 -50.19
CA PRO A 362 30.93 -18.26 -51.10
C PRO A 362 31.28 -18.81 -52.48
N ARG A 363 30.64 -19.92 -52.88
CA ARG A 363 30.92 -20.62 -54.16
C ARG A 363 30.38 -19.90 -55.40
N ARG A 364 29.56 -18.85 -55.24
CA ARG A 364 28.95 -18.12 -56.36
C ARG A 364 29.76 -16.85 -56.65
N ALA A 365 30.08 -16.65 -57.94
CA ALA A 365 30.93 -15.55 -58.42
C ALA A 365 30.51 -14.14 -57.94
N PRO A 366 29.22 -13.77 -57.85
CA PRO A 366 28.83 -12.42 -57.43
C PRO A 366 29.13 -12.15 -55.95
N ALA A 367 28.87 -13.12 -55.07
CA ALA A 367 29.13 -13.00 -53.63
C ALA A 367 30.64 -12.96 -53.35
N ARG A 368 31.43 -13.77 -54.08
CA ARG A 368 32.89 -13.73 -53.98
C ARG A 368 33.46 -12.40 -54.49
N LEU A 369 32.91 -11.83 -55.56
CA LEU A 369 33.28 -10.49 -56.03
C LEU A 369 33.01 -9.42 -54.97
N ALA A 370 31.81 -9.42 -54.35
CA ALA A 370 31.45 -8.44 -53.33
C ALA A 370 32.40 -8.51 -52.11
N GLY A 371 32.66 -9.72 -51.61
CA GLY A 371 33.58 -9.92 -50.49
C GLY A 371 35.02 -9.49 -50.81
N LEU A 372 35.54 -9.87 -51.99
CA LEU A 372 36.90 -9.47 -52.40
C LEU A 372 37.02 -7.96 -52.68
N THR A 373 35.96 -7.32 -53.17
CA THR A 373 35.95 -5.86 -53.40
C THR A 373 35.95 -5.10 -52.08
N THR A 374 35.19 -5.57 -51.09
CA THR A 374 35.17 -4.99 -49.74
C THR A 374 36.54 -5.12 -49.09
N LEU A 375 37.14 -6.32 -49.16
CA LEU A 375 38.51 -6.55 -48.70
C LEU A 375 39.52 -5.61 -49.37
N ALA A 376 39.44 -5.46 -50.69
CA ALA A 376 40.35 -4.59 -51.44
C ALA A 376 40.21 -3.11 -51.02
N ILE A 377 38.99 -2.63 -50.74
CA ILE A 377 38.73 -1.27 -50.26
C ILE A 377 39.36 -1.06 -48.88
N GLU A 378 39.14 -2.00 -47.95
CA GLU A 378 39.73 -1.91 -46.60
C GLU A 378 41.27 -1.91 -46.66
N MET A 379 41.86 -2.79 -47.48
CA MET A 379 43.31 -2.85 -47.67
C MET A 379 43.88 -1.59 -48.35
N SER A 380 43.10 -0.90 -49.20
CA SER A 380 43.55 0.33 -49.88
C SER A 380 43.76 1.51 -48.94
N GLY A 381 43.09 1.51 -47.79
CA GLY A 381 43.34 2.48 -46.72
C GLY A 381 44.66 2.23 -45.98
N LEU A 382 45.22 1.02 -46.09
CA LEU A 382 46.34 0.54 -45.25
C LEU A 382 47.61 0.25 -46.05
N SER A 383 47.52 0.03 -47.36
CA SER A 383 48.66 -0.29 -48.23
C SER A 383 48.55 0.35 -49.61
N ARG A 384 49.71 0.62 -50.22
CA ARG A 384 49.85 1.05 -51.63
C ARG A 384 50.60 0.03 -52.47
N ASP A 385 50.63 -1.23 -52.05
CA ASP A 385 51.32 -2.32 -52.72
C ASP A 385 50.82 -2.47 -54.19
N PRO A 386 51.73 -2.57 -55.18
CA PRO A 386 51.38 -2.90 -56.56
C PRO A 386 50.46 -4.11 -56.72
N ALA A 387 50.54 -5.13 -55.86
CA ALA A 387 49.65 -6.29 -55.88
C ALA A 387 48.18 -5.89 -55.63
N LEU A 388 47.92 -4.93 -54.73
CA LEU A 388 46.58 -4.43 -54.47
C LEU A 388 46.00 -3.69 -55.69
N VAL A 389 46.82 -2.90 -56.39
CA VAL A 389 46.40 -2.22 -57.63
C VAL A 389 46.07 -3.23 -58.73
N ARG A 390 46.86 -4.31 -58.85
CA ARG A 390 46.57 -5.42 -59.78
C ARG A 390 45.30 -6.17 -59.39
N ALA A 391 45.04 -6.37 -58.10
CA ALA A 391 43.80 -6.97 -57.63
C ALA A 391 42.58 -6.13 -57.98
N LEU A 392 42.61 -4.82 -57.72
CA LEU A 392 41.50 -3.90 -58.03
C LEU A 392 41.17 -3.87 -59.53
N SER A 393 42.20 -3.84 -60.39
CA SER A 393 41.97 -3.89 -61.84
C SER A 393 41.36 -5.23 -62.30
N LYS A 394 41.76 -6.36 -61.70
CA LYS A 394 41.14 -7.66 -61.95
C LYS A 394 39.69 -7.73 -61.46
N LEU A 395 39.37 -7.18 -60.29
CA LEU A 395 38.00 -7.12 -59.77
C LEU A 395 37.10 -6.24 -60.67
N GLU A 396 37.63 -5.12 -61.18
CA GLU A 396 36.89 -4.31 -62.15
C GLU A 396 36.67 -5.05 -63.48
N ALA A 397 37.67 -5.81 -63.95
CA ALA A 397 37.53 -6.68 -65.12
C ALA A 397 36.47 -7.77 -64.91
N VAL A 398 36.39 -8.36 -63.71
CA VAL A 398 35.31 -9.31 -63.34
C VAL A 398 33.95 -8.62 -63.41
N ARG A 399 33.83 -7.40 -62.88
CA ARG A 399 32.55 -6.64 -62.91
C ARG A 399 32.08 -6.39 -64.33
N ARG A 400 32.99 -6.00 -65.24
CA ARG A 400 32.66 -5.81 -66.67
C ARG A 400 32.31 -7.15 -67.34
N ALA A 401 33.08 -8.20 -67.10
CA ALA A 401 32.82 -9.52 -67.66
C ALA A 401 31.46 -10.09 -67.24
N LEU A 402 31.00 -9.81 -66.02
CA LEU A 402 29.65 -10.18 -65.56
C LEU A 402 28.56 -9.32 -66.22
N ALA A 403 28.80 -8.03 -66.44
CA ALA A 403 27.84 -7.14 -67.10
C ALA A 403 27.64 -7.48 -68.59
N GLU A 404 28.70 -7.97 -69.25
CA GLU A 404 28.70 -8.37 -70.67
C GLU A 404 28.38 -9.87 -70.89
N ASP A 405 27.97 -10.58 -69.83
CA ASP A 405 27.65 -12.03 -69.82
C ASP A 405 28.73 -12.92 -70.47
N LEU A 406 30.01 -12.58 -70.20
CA LEU A 406 31.16 -13.35 -70.69
C LEU A 406 31.25 -14.71 -69.97
N SER A 407 32.00 -15.64 -70.58
CA SER A 407 32.07 -17.02 -70.10
C SER A 407 32.42 -17.14 -68.60
N GLN A 408 31.67 -17.97 -67.87
CA GLN A 408 31.90 -18.18 -66.42
C GLN A 408 33.31 -18.68 -66.09
N ARG A 409 33.99 -19.35 -67.04
CA ARG A 409 35.38 -19.79 -66.85
C ARG A 409 36.34 -18.60 -66.76
N LEU A 410 36.11 -17.56 -67.57
CA LEU A 410 36.90 -16.32 -67.53
C LEU A 410 36.66 -15.58 -66.21
N VAL A 411 35.40 -15.43 -65.79
CA VAL A 411 35.03 -14.79 -64.52
C VAL A 411 35.68 -15.48 -63.32
N ARG A 412 35.65 -16.82 -63.26
CA ARG A 412 36.29 -17.57 -62.17
C ARG A 412 37.80 -17.40 -62.16
N ARG A 413 38.45 -17.48 -63.33
CA ARG A 413 39.89 -17.27 -63.44
C ARG A 413 40.31 -15.89 -62.95
N LEU A 414 39.60 -14.84 -63.37
CA LEU A 414 39.89 -13.47 -62.93
C LEU A 414 39.65 -13.28 -61.42
N LEU A 415 38.63 -13.93 -60.84
CA LEU A 415 38.40 -13.92 -59.38
C LEU A 415 39.51 -14.65 -58.62
N ASP A 416 39.97 -15.82 -59.10
CA ASP A 416 41.07 -16.56 -58.49
C ASP A 416 42.38 -15.76 -58.55
N GLU A 417 42.63 -15.10 -59.68
CA GLU A 417 43.78 -14.21 -59.85
C GLU A 417 43.70 -12.95 -58.97
N ALA A 418 42.52 -12.37 -58.78
CA ALA A 418 42.33 -11.24 -57.86
C ALA A 418 42.54 -11.66 -56.41
N GLU A 419 42.01 -12.83 -56.03
CA GLU A 419 42.19 -13.40 -54.69
C GLU A 419 43.66 -13.66 -54.37
N SER A 420 44.42 -14.22 -55.33
CA SER A 420 45.85 -14.46 -55.14
C SER A 420 46.67 -13.17 -54.94
N GLU A 421 46.31 -12.09 -55.63
CA GLU A 421 47.00 -10.80 -55.49
C GLU A 421 46.64 -10.14 -54.14
N LEU A 422 45.38 -10.22 -53.71
CA LEU A 422 44.96 -9.76 -52.39
C LEU A 422 45.61 -10.57 -51.26
N ASP A 423 45.76 -11.89 -51.42
CA ASP A 423 46.48 -12.70 -50.44
C ASP A 423 47.97 -12.32 -50.34
N THR A 424 48.57 -11.93 -51.45
CA THR A 424 49.96 -11.43 -51.48
C THR A 424 50.05 -10.10 -50.72
N ALA A 425 49.19 -9.13 -51.05
CA ALA A 425 49.15 -7.84 -50.38
C ALA A 425 48.85 -7.97 -48.87
N ALA A 426 47.99 -8.92 -48.47
CA ALA A 426 47.66 -9.15 -47.07
C ALA A 426 48.85 -9.73 -46.27
N ARG A 427 49.67 -10.57 -46.92
CA ARG A 427 50.90 -11.09 -46.30
C ARG A 427 51.94 -9.98 -46.13
N GLU A 428 52.09 -9.08 -47.11
CA GLU A 428 53.01 -7.94 -46.99
C GLU A 428 52.57 -6.97 -45.89
N LEU A 429 51.26 -6.77 -45.72
CA LEU A 429 50.67 -6.03 -44.60
C LEU A 429 50.88 -6.69 -43.23
N GLY A 430 51.29 -7.96 -43.18
CA GLY A 430 51.45 -8.72 -41.93
C GLY A 430 50.15 -9.04 -41.20
N ARG A 431 48.99 -8.93 -41.88
CA ARG A 431 47.65 -9.08 -41.28
C ARG A 431 46.99 -10.37 -41.79
N ALA A 432 47.00 -11.40 -40.94
CA ALA A 432 46.44 -12.72 -41.29
C ALA A 432 44.91 -12.70 -41.46
N ASP A 433 44.22 -11.76 -40.82
CA ASP A 433 42.77 -11.54 -40.92
C ASP A 433 42.34 -10.96 -42.28
N TYR A 434 43.21 -10.21 -42.95
CA TYR A 434 42.97 -9.70 -44.32
C TYR A 434 43.30 -10.70 -45.42
N ARG A 435 43.69 -11.93 -45.08
CA ARG A 435 43.87 -12.97 -46.09
C ARG A 435 42.50 -13.37 -46.64
N PRO A 436 42.28 -13.40 -47.96
CA PRO A 436 40.96 -13.64 -48.54
C PRO A 436 40.25 -14.89 -48.03
N ALA A 437 40.99 -15.98 -47.81
CA ALA A 437 40.42 -17.23 -47.28
C ALA A 437 39.80 -17.05 -45.88
N ASN A 438 40.40 -16.18 -45.04
CA ASN A 438 39.92 -15.89 -43.70
C ASN A 438 38.82 -14.83 -43.73
N TYR A 439 39.02 -13.75 -44.51
CA TYR A 439 38.06 -12.66 -44.62
C TYR A 439 36.72 -13.12 -45.23
N LEU A 440 36.77 -13.94 -46.29
CA LEU A 440 35.56 -14.48 -46.92
C LEU A 440 34.85 -15.55 -46.07
N ALA A 441 35.56 -16.19 -45.13
CA ALA A 441 34.97 -17.12 -44.17
C ALA A 441 34.31 -16.39 -42.99
N GLY A 442 34.79 -15.19 -42.64
CA GLY A 442 34.20 -14.31 -41.63
C GLY A 442 32.95 -13.54 -42.10
N GLY A 443 32.77 -13.42 -43.42
CA GLY A 443 31.51 -13.12 -44.10
C GLY A 443 30.95 -11.70 -43.91
N ILE A 444 31.18 -10.84 -44.90
CA ILE A 444 30.16 -9.87 -45.35
C ILE A 444 29.68 -10.38 -46.72
N ALA A 445 28.58 -11.14 -46.72
CA ALA A 445 27.83 -11.53 -47.91
C ALA A 445 26.35 -11.30 -47.66
#